data_AF-V5RIR7-F1
#
_entry.id   AF-V5RIR7-F1
#
_cell.length_a   1.000
_cell.length_b   1.000
_cell.length_c   1.000
_cell.angle_alpha   90.00
_cell.angle_beta   90.00
_cell.angle_gamma   90.00
#
_symmetry.space_group_name_H-M   'P 1'
#
loop_
_entity.id
_entity.type
_entity.pdbx_description
1 polymer ?
#
loop_
_entity_poly.entity_id
_entity_poly.type
_entity_poly.pdbx_seq_one_letter_code
_entity_poly.pdbx_strand_id
1 'polypeptide(L)' 'MEKCLLNGCGKAINQLSPKRVYKYDENIEDEVAVPVCDECYDNDKKEENDIDWLHSVEE' A
#
# COMPACT_ATOMS: atom_id res chain seq x y z
N MET A 1 -6.28 -0.06 19.61
CA MET A 1 -5.07 -0.11 18.76
C MET A 1 -5.55 -0.34 17.34
N GLU A 2 -5.26 0.61 16.44
CA GLU A 2 -5.54 0.41 15.01
C GLU A 2 -4.61 -0.69 14.47
N LYS A 3 -5.16 -1.55 13.62
CA LYS A 3 -4.47 -2.71 13.06
C LYS A 3 -4.36 -2.56 11.55
N CYS A 4 -3.28 -3.07 10.98
CA CYS A 4 -3.03 -3.09 9.56
C CYS A 4 -4.16 -3.84 8.86
N LEU A 5 -4.87 -3.15 7.97
CA LEU A 5 -6.00 -3.71 7.22
C LEU A 5 -5.58 -4.22 5.84
N LEU A 6 -4.32 -4.01 5.44
CA LEU A 6 -3.81 -4.52 4.17
C LEU A 6 -3.80 -6.05 4.17
N ASN A 7 -4.52 -6.67 3.25
CA ASN A 7 -4.54 -8.12 3.01
C ASN A 7 -4.74 -8.98 4.28
N GLY A 8 -5.47 -8.47 5.29
CA GLY A 8 -5.70 -9.20 6.54
C GLY A 8 -4.47 -9.32 7.46
N CYS A 9 -3.46 -8.47 7.30
CA CYS A 9 -2.20 -8.51 8.06
C CYS A 9 -2.40 -8.52 9.59
N GLY A 10 -3.29 -7.68 10.14
CA GLY A 10 -3.65 -7.70 11.56
C GLY A 10 -2.55 -7.22 12.52
N LYS A 11 -1.37 -6.83 12.02
CA LYS A 11 -0.28 -6.22 12.81
C LYS A 11 -0.71 -4.86 13.38
N ALA A 12 -0.08 -4.43 14.48
CA ALA A 12 -0.32 -3.10 15.02
C ALA A 12 0.19 -2.01 14.05
N ILE A 13 -0.60 -0.96 13.84
CA ILE A 13 -0.17 0.21 13.09
C ILE A 13 0.66 1.10 14.01
N ASN A 14 1.69 1.73 13.44
CA ASN A 14 2.46 2.76 14.12
C ASN A 14 1.58 4.00 14.33
N GLN A 15 1.12 4.23 15.57
CA GLN A 15 0.23 5.36 15.88
C GLN A 15 0.95 6.72 15.85
N LEU A 16 2.29 6.73 15.92
CA LEU A 16 3.10 7.95 15.83
C LEU A 16 3.32 8.38 14.38
N SER A 17 3.32 7.43 13.44
CA SER A 17 3.44 7.69 12.01
C SER A 17 2.47 6.77 11.25
N PRO A 18 1.17 7.11 11.21
CA PRO A 18 0.18 6.27 10.55
C PRO A 18 0.42 6.27 9.04
N LYS A 19 0.79 5.11 8.50
CA LYS A 19 0.96 4.89 7.07
C LYS A 19 -0.34 4.45 6.43
N ARG A 20 -0.55 4.87 5.18
CA ARG A 20 -1.72 4.52 4.38
C ARG A 20 -1.31 4.14 2.97
N VAL A 21 -1.94 3.11 2.44
CA VAL A 21 -1.87 2.71 1.03
C VAL A 21 -3.18 3.09 0.38
N TYR A 22 -3.13 3.67 -0.81
CA TYR A 22 -4.30 3.98 -1.58
C TYR A 22 -4.58 2.81 -2.52
N LYS A 23 -5.76 2.21 -2.41
CA LYS A 23 -6.18 1.13 -3.30
C LYS A 23 -7.45 1.53 -4.01
N TYR A 24 -7.46 1.34 -5.32
CA TYR A 24 -8.65 1.54 -6.11
C TYR A 24 -9.75 0.55 -5.69
N ASP A 25 -10.92 1.06 -5.36
CA ASP A 25 -12.12 0.29 -5.00
C ASP A 25 -13.16 0.45 -6.11
N GLU A 26 -13.42 -0.66 -6.81
CA GLU A 26 -14.33 -0.74 -7.95
C GLU A 26 -15.80 -0.42 -7.59
N ASN A 27 -16.19 -0.51 -6.31
CA ASN A 27 -17.56 -0.23 -5.91
C ASN A 27 -17.87 1.26 -5.85
N ILE A 28 -16.84 2.07 -5.60
CA ILE A 28 -16.94 3.54 -5.54
C ILE A 28 -16.20 4.21 -6.70
N GLU A 29 -15.56 3.41 -7.56
CA GLU A 29 -14.76 3.84 -8.71
C GLU A 29 -13.66 4.85 -8.34
N ASP A 30 -13.11 4.75 -7.13
CA ASP A 30 -12.18 5.72 -6.53
C ASP A 30 -11.15 5.04 -5.62
N GLU A 31 -10.11 5.76 -5.21
CA GLU A 31 -9.05 5.28 -4.34
C GLU A 31 -9.41 5.42 -2.85
N VAL A 32 -9.34 4.31 -2.12
CA VAL A 32 -9.56 4.26 -0.68
C VAL A 32 -8.23 4.20 0.06
N ALA A 33 -8.07 5.09 1.04
CA ALA A 33 -6.91 5.09 1.92
C ALA A 33 -7.02 3.98 2.98
N VAL A 34 -6.28 2.89 2.79
CA VAL A 34 -6.20 1.75 3.70
C VAL A 34 -5.07 2.00 4.71
N PRO A 35 -5.33 1.98 6.03
CA PRO A 35 -4.29 2.13 7.04
C PRO A 35 -3.48 0.84 7.20
N VAL A 36 -2.16 0.98 7.19
CA VAL A 36 -1.22 -0.16 7.13
C VAL A 36 -0.08 -0.03 8.14
N CYS A 37 0.56 -1.14 8.49
CA CYS A 37 1.82 -1.11 9.24
C CYS A 37 2.99 -0.74 8.31
N ASP A 38 4.12 -0.33 8.90
CA ASP A 38 5.31 0.10 8.16
C ASP A 38 5.80 -0.96 7.17
N GLU A 39 5.83 -2.24 7.57
CA GLU A 39 6.23 -3.35 6.70
C GLU A 39 5.32 -3.51 5.47
N CYS A 40 4.01 -3.40 5.66
CA CYS A 40 3.05 -3.47 4.54
C CYS A 40 3.15 -2.24 3.63
N TYR A 41 3.43 -1.08 4.20
CA TYR A 41 3.65 0.15 3.43
C TYR A 41 4.90 0.04 2.56
N ASP A 42 6.01 -0.42 3.12
CA ASP A 42 7.27 -0.57 2.40
C ASP A 42 7.18 -1.64 1.30
N ASN A 43 6.50 -2.76 1.56
CA ASN A 43 6.29 -3.80 0.54
C ASN A 43 5.41 -3.31 -0.62
N ASP A 44 4.31 -2.62 -0.31
CA ASP A 44 3.39 -2.09 -1.33
C ASP A 44 4.10 -1.02 -2.18
N LYS A 45 4.86 -0.11 -1.54
CA LYS A 45 5.67 0.87 -2.26
C LYS A 45 6.83 0.24 -3.01
N LYS A 46 7.35 -0.89 -2.56
CA LYS A 46 8.36 -1.63 -3.30
C LYS A 46 7.75 -2.25 -4.55
N GLU A 47 6.59 -2.90 -4.48
CA GLU A 47 5.87 -3.39 -5.67
C GLU A 47 5.57 -2.27 -6.68
N GLU A 48 5.17 -1.07 -6.20
CA GLU A 48 4.95 0.09 -7.09
C GLU A 48 6.25 0.69 -7.66
N ASN A 49 7.39 0.52 -6.99
CA ASN A 49 8.69 1.00 -7.49
C ASN A 49 9.47 -0.08 -8.25
N ASP A 50 9.10 -1.36 -8.13
CA ASP A 50 9.57 -2.50 -8.94
C ASP A 50 8.83 -2.56 -10.30
N ILE A 51 8.34 -1.41 -10.78
CA ILE A 51 8.03 -1.25 -12.19
C ILE A 51 9.36 -1.45 -12.91
N ASP A 52 9.44 -2.47 -13.75
CA ASP A 52 10.63 -2.80 -14.54
C ASP A 52 10.82 -1.70 -15.61
N TRP A 53 11.45 -0.57 -15.24
CA TRP A 53 11.72 0.56 -16.16
C TRP A 53 12.61 0.12 -17.35
N LEU A 54 13.21 -1.06 -17.26
CA LEU A 54 14.01 -1.70 -18.31
C LEU A 54 13.16 -2.15 -19.52
N HIS A 55 11.83 -2.26 -19.39
CA HIS A 55 10.91 -2.49 -20.52
C HIS A 55 10.19 -1.23 -21.03
N SER A 56 10.38 -0.06 -20.40
CA SER A 56 9.77 1.21 -20.86
C SER A 56 10.61 1.95 -21.91
N VAL A 57 11.72 1.35 -22.35
CA VAL A 57 12.56 1.85 -23.45
C VAL A 57 12.80 0.71 -24.45
N GLU A 58 11.74 0.15 -25.02
CA GLU A 58 11.84 -0.50 -26.34
C GLU A 58 11.47 0.52 -27.42
N GLU A 59 12.34 0.57 -28.43
CA GLU A 59 12.63 1.60 -29.45
C GLU A 59 11.45 2.27 -30.21
#